data_AF-A0A9Q9M2Y8-F1
#
_entry.id   AF-A0A9Q9M2Y8-F1
#
_cell.length_a   1.000
_cell.length_b   1.000
_cell.length_c   1.000
_cell.angle_alpha   90.00
_cell.angle_beta   90.00
_cell.angle_gamma   90.00
#
_symmetry.space_group_name_H-M   'P 1'
#
loop_
_entity.id
_entity.type
_entity.pdbx_description
1 polymer ?
#
loop_
_entity_poly.entity_id
_entity_poly.type
_entity_poly.pdbx_seq_one_letter_code
_entity_poly.pdbx_strand_id
1 'polypeptide(L)'
;MQEETKASRQANEVEEYEAEDYSIYLHMDGVKCSTAWRLGSYGEDGVLKPDIKAHLVNKFSLPKELAERLSIELGYCLDSDGDVAINLLEINRTQAIERGRKVLGKLVRQSKNGACTRQDLLADLKKLSPYFAASPEDATLLPQAISALENSEAITPDIHAALERLRRTPGAAADMSPRDKRRAHDKRRQYIVETCCYAWKDAGHPLTYTTFSDGRRGGQRQGILIEFIQTVVGMITVPSHGLSGETIRKDIDRFRDALAREEEEFWAPPEFGNQYT
;
A
#
# COMPACT_ATOMS: atom_id res chain seq x y z
N MET A 1 -29.03 -40.53 -47.84
CA MET A 1 -28.02 -41.12 -46.94
C MET A 1 -26.74 -40.34 -47.17
N GLN A 2 -26.18 -39.76 -46.11
CA GLN A 2 -24.93 -38.98 -46.07
C GLN A 2 -24.96 -37.55 -46.63
N GLU A 3 -25.45 -36.61 -45.81
CA GLU A 3 -25.03 -35.19 -45.85
C GLU A 3 -25.34 -34.50 -44.51
N GLU A 4 -24.82 -35.03 -43.41
CA GLU A 4 -24.84 -34.38 -42.09
C GLU A 4 -23.50 -34.63 -41.40
N THR A 5 -22.44 -33.92 -41.80
CA THR A 5 -21.15 -34.02 -41.09
C THR A 5 -20.18 -32.86 -41.29
N LYS A 6 -20.69 -31.62 -41.44
CA LYS A 6 -19.80 -30.43 -41.41
C LYS A 6 -20.30 -29.25 -40.57
N ALA A 7 -21.55 -29.24 -40.12
CA ALA A 7 -22.09 -28.15 -39.30
C ALA A 7 -21.88 -28.30 -37.78
N SER A 8 -21.24 -29.37 -37.30
CA SER A 8 -21.12 -29.68 -35.86
C SER A 8 -19.68 -29.62 -35.32
N ARG A 9 -18.75 -28.99 -36.06
CA ARG A 9 -17.37 -28.73 -35.60
C ARG A 9 -17.08 -27.25 -35.32
N GLN A 10 -18.13 -26.44 -35.16
CA GLN A 10 -18.07 -25.03 -34.74
C GLN A 10 -18.85 -24.82 -33.43
N ALA A 11 -18.85 -25.83 -32.57
CA ALA A 11 -19.37 -25.75 -31.21
C ALA A 11 -18.28 -26.29 -30.26
N ASN A 12 -17.12 -25.64 -30.27
CA ASN A 12 -16.10 -25.79 -29.24
C ASN A 12 -15.04 -24.68 -29.30
N GLU A 13 -15.43 -23.48 -29.69
CA GLU A 13 -14.73 -22.28 -29.22
C GLU A 13 -15.27 -22.03 -27.81
N VAL A 14 -14.73 -22.79 -26.87
CA VAL A 14 -14.64 -22.33 -25.49
C VAL A 14 -13.74 -21.11 -25.59
N GLU A 15 -14.34 -19.92 -25.65
CA GLU A 15 -13.66 -18.70 -25.24
C GLU A 15 -13.25 -18.93 -23.77
N GLU A 16 -12.08 -19.54 -23.59
CA GLU A 16 -11.22 -19.24 -22.45
C GLU A 16 -10.97 -17.74 -22.55
N TYR A 17 -11.90 -16.94 -22.01
CA TYR A 17 -11.52 -15.69 -21.40
C TYR A 17 -10.50 -16.10 -20.33
N GLU A 18 -9.22 -16.15 -20.70
CA GLU A 18 -8.11 -16.07 -19.78
C GLU A 18 -8.40 -14.82 -18.95
N ALA A 19 -9.03 -15.02 -17.80
CA ALA A 19 -9.47 -13.92 -16.98
C ALA A 19 -8.21 -13.15 -16.60
N GLU A 20 -8.02 -12.00 -17.26
CA GLU A 20 -6.75 -11.27 -17.28
C GLU A 20 -6.16 -11.20 -15.88
N ASP A 21 -4.88 -11.55 -15.73
CA ASP A 21 -4.21 -11.46 -14.44
C ASP A 21 -3.82 -10.00 -14.17
N TYR A 22 -4.77 -9.24 -13.62
CA TYR A 22 -4.55 -7.85 -13.24
C TYR A 22 -4.27 -7.68 -11.74
N SER A 23 -3.73 -6.52 -11.40
CA SER A 23 -3.53 -6.09 -10.01
C SER A 23 -4.48 -4.94 -9.68
N ILE A 24 -5.04 -4.97 -8.47
CA ILE A 24 -5.71 -3.80 -7.88
C ILE A 24 -4.82 -3.18 -6.80
N TYR A 25 -5.06 -1.92 -6.50
CA TYR A 25 -4.33 -1.18 -5.48
C TYR A 25 -5.32 -0.72 -4.43
N LEU A 26 -5.29 -1.36 -3.26
CA LEU A 26 -6.18 -1.00 -2.16
C LEU A 26 -5.43 -0.17 -1.12
N HIS A 27 -6.12 0.82 -0.57
CA HIS A 27 -5.73 1.45 0.68
C HIS A 27 -5.90 0.45 1.82
N MET A 28 -4.93 0.40 2.74
CA MET A 28 -5.04 -0.39 3.97
C MET A 28 -4.82 0.49 5.20
N ASP A 29 -5.83 0.49 6.07
CA ASP A 29 -5.78 1.12 7.39
C ASP A 29 -4.92 0.34 8.39
N GLY A 30 -4.62 0.98 9.53
CA GLY A 30 -4.00 0.30 10.69
C GLY A 30 -2.54 -0.09 10.49
N VAL A 31 -1.87 0.48 9.48
CA VAL A 31 -0.44 0.29 9.25
C VAL A 31 0.34 0.82 10.46
N LYS A 32 1.28 0.01 10.97
CA LYS A 32 2.07 0.37 12.14
C LYS A 32 2.91 1.63 11.87
N CYS A 33 2.62 2.71 12.59
CA CYS A 33 3.47 3.90 12.60
C CYS A 33 4.83 3.55 13.22
N SER A 34 5.91 3.75 12.45
CA SER A 34 7.28 3.49 12.93
C SER A 34 7.83 4.63 13.80
N THR A 35 7.20 5.81 13.74
CA THR A 35 7.71 7.06 14.30
C THR A 35 6.57 7.78 15.02
N ALA A 36 6.87 8.35 16.18
CA ALA A 36 5.91 9.09 16.98
C ALA A 36 5.75 10.52 16.43
N TRP A 37 5.05 10.62 15.30
CA TRP A 37 4.71 11.89 14.66
C TRP A 37 3.78 12.71 15.54
N ARG A 38 3.95 14.03 15.53
CA ARG A 38 2.94 14.95 16.04
C ARG A 38 1.84 15.06 14.98
N LEU A 39 0.79 14.26 15.13
CA LEU A 39 -0.37 14.30 14.23
C LEU A 39 -1.36 15.37 14.68
N GLY A 40 -2.03 16.02 13.73
CA GLY A 40 -3.07 17.00 14.01
C GLY A 40 -3.57 17.71 12.75
N SER A 41 -4.65 18.48 12.88
CA SER A 41 -5.16 19.31 11.79
C SER A 41 -4.41 20.64 11.77
N TYR A 42 -3.48 20.77 10.83
CA TYR A 42 -2.61 21.95 10.69
C TYR A 42 -3.13 22.95 9.66
N GLY A 43 -3.91 22.50 8.67
CA GLY A 43 -4.50 23.36 7.64
C GLY A 43 -3.49 24.29 6.96
N GLU A 44 -3.92 25.52 6.70
CA GLU A 44 -3.09 26.55 6.08
C GLU A 44 -2.12 27.24 7.07
N ASP A 45 -2.27 27.00 8.38
CA ASP A 45 -1.36 27.55 9.40
C ASP A 45 -0.01 26.81 9.41
N GLY A 46 -0.01 25.55 8.94
CA GLY A 46 1.15 24.67 8.90
C GLY A 46 1.60 24.16 10.28
N VAL A 47 2.57 23.25 10.28
CA VAL A 47 3.00 22.56 11.51
C VAL A 47 4.12 23.28 12.28
N LEU A 48 4.89 24.15 11.61
CA LEU A 48 6.06 24.80 12.18
C LEU A 48 5.71 26.17 12.79
N LYS A 49 6.13 26.36 14.04
CA LYS A 49 5.98 27.64 14.74
C LYS A 49 6.85 28.75 14.12
N PRO A 50 6.51 30.04 14.32
CA PRO A 50 7.26 31.16 13.73
C PRO A 50 8.76 31.20 14.05
N ASP A 51 9.13 30.85 15.29
CA ASP A 51 10.52 30.76 15.74
C ASP A 51 11.30 29.67 14.99
N ILE A 52 10.65 28.53 14.72
CA ILE A 52 11.24 27.45 13.93
C ILE A 52 11.41 27.86 12.48
N LYS A 53 10.41 28.51 11.88
CA LYS A 53 10.53 29.04 10.51
C LYS A 53 11.69 30.02 10.39
N ALA A 54 11.82 30.94 11.35
CA ALA A 54 12.96 31.86 11.41
C ALA A 54 14.31 31.13 11.57
N HIS A 55 14.35 30.05 12.37
CA HIS A 55 15.54 29.21 12.49
C HIS A 55 15.92 28.56 11.15
N LEU A 56 14.94 28.04 10.39
CA LEU A 56 15.20 27.44 9.07
C LEU A 56 15.75 28.47 8.08
N VAL A 57 15.17 29.67 8.05
CA VAL A 57 15.64 30.78 7.21
C VAL A 57 17.09 31.14 7.53
N ASN A 58 17.40 31.35 8.81
CA ASN A 58 18.71 31.82 9.23
C ASN A 58 19.81 30.76 9.11
N LYS A 59 19.52 29.51 9.52
CA LYS A 59 20.53 28.45 9.57
C LYS A 59 20.81 27.83 8.21
N PHE A 60 19.75 27.65 7.41
CA PHE A 60 19.83 26.89 6.16
C PHE A 60 19.71 27.75 4.92
N SER A 61 19.63 29.08 5.06
CA SER A 61 19.41 30.01 3.94
C SER A 61 18.14 29.72 3.15
N LEU A 62 17.13 29.13 3.82
CA LEU A 62 15.83 28.85 3.22
C LEU A 62 15.06 30.17 3.04
N PRO A 63 14.60 30.55 1.83
CA PRO A 63 13.73 31.70 1.64
C PRO A 63 12.50 31.63 2.56
N LYS A 64 12.06 32.78 3.06
CA LYS A 64 10.95 32.87 4.03
C LYS A 64 9.67 32.23 3.47
N GLU A 65 9.39 32.49 2.20
CA GLU A 65 8.23 31.97 1.47
C GLU A 65 8.29 30.43 1.39
N LEU A 66 9.48 29.86 1.18
CA LEU A 66 9.67 28.41 1.17
C LEU A 66 9.57 27.81 2.57
N ALA A 67 10.00 28.51 3.61
CA ALA A 67 9.82 28.07 5.00
C ALA A 67 8.34 28.01 5.40
N GLU A 68 7.53 28.96 4.94
CA GLU A 68 6.06 28.95 5.11
C GLU A 68 5.42 27.79 4.35
N ARG A 69 5.74 27.66 3.04
CA ARG A 69 5.19 26.59 2.21
C ARG A 69 5.55 25.20 2.76
N LEU A 70 6.80 25.00 3.17
CA LEU A 70 7.27 23.78 3.82
C LEU A 70 6.45 23.47 5.08
N SER A 71 6.16 24.47 5.91
CA SER A 71 5.34 24.29 7.12
C SER A 71 3.94 23.75 6.80
N ILE A 72 3.31 24.29 5.74
CA ILE A 72 1.97 23.89 5.29
C ILE A 72 2.01 22.47 4.71
N GLU A 73 2.94 22.19 3.81
CA GLU A 73 3.10 20.87 3.17
C GLU A 73 3.42 19.76 4.19
N LEU A 74 4.25 20.05 5.20
CA LEU A 74 4.49 19.14 6.31
C LEU A 74 3.24 18.95 7.17
N GLY A 75 2.44 20.00 7.34
CA GLY A 75 1.13 19.93 8.00
C GLY A 75 0.23 18.91 7.31
N TYR A 76 0.12 18.95 5.98
CA TYR A 76 -0.62 17.94 5.22
C TYR A 76 -0.05 16.55 5.37
N CYS A 77 1.28 16.38 5.44
CA CYS A 77 1.91 15.07 5.69
C CYS A 77 1.60 14.51 7.08
N LEU A 78 1.24 15.37 8.04
CA LEU A 78 1.03 15.02 9.45
C LEU A 78 -0.45 15.07 9.84
N ASP A 79 -1.32 15.23 8.87
CA ASP A 79 -2.74 15.29 9.15
C ASP A 79 -3.22 13.95 9.77
N SER A 80 -4.09 14.12 10.76
CA SER A 80 -4.66 13.06 11.59
C SER A 80 -5.63 12.18 10.81
N ASP A 81 -6.12 12.66 9.67
CA ASP A 81 -6.95 11.87 8.78
C ASP A 81 -6.14 10.67 8.25
N GLY A 82 -6.74 9.48 8.33
CA GLY A 82 -6.11 8.20 7.96
C GLY A 82 -5.63 8.16 6.51
N ASP A 83 -6.21 9.01 5.67
CA ASP A 83 -5.98 9.11 4.23
C ASP A 83 -4.67 9.81 3.86
N VAL A 84 -3.95 10.43 4.79
CA VAL A 84 -2.72 11.17 4.47
C VAL A 84 -1.57 10.24 4.07
N ALA A 85 -1.60 9.01 4.59
CA ALA A 85 -0.59 7.99 4.35
C ALA A 85 -1.15 6.87 3.46
N ILE A 86 -1.75 7.21 2.31
CA ILE A 86 -2.31 6.20 1.38
C ILE A 86 -1.24 5.20 0.95
N ASN A 87 -1.24 4.06 1.63
CA ASN A 87 -0.54 2.87 1.19
C ASN A 87 -1.44 2.14 0.20
N LEU A 88 -1.34 2.54 -1.06
CA LEU A 88 -1.83 1.74 -2.16
C LEU A 88 -0.96 0.48 -2.26
N LEU A 89 -1.55 -0.64 -1.87
CA LEU A 89 -0.88 -1.93 -1.84
C LEU A 89 -1.42 -2.80 -2.96
N GLU A 90 -0.49 -3.30 -3.77
CA GLU A 90 -0.79 -4.17 -4.90
C GLU A 90 -1.34 -5.52 -4.40
N ILE A 91 -2.51 -5.88 -4.92
CA ILE A 91 -3.13 -7.19 -4.79
C ILE A 91 -3.31 -7.74 -6.19
N ASN A 92 -2.46 -8.70 -6.56
CA ASN A 92 -2.58 -9.43 -7.80
C ASN A 92 -3.71 -10.47 -7.70
N ARG A 93 -4.58 -10.51 -8.71
CA ARG A 93 -5.77 -11.36 -8.76
C ARG A 93 -5.45 -12.84 -8.59
N THR A 94 -4.58 -13.39 -9.43
CA THR A 94 -4.28 -14.83 -9.43
C THR A 94 -3.67 -15.27 -8.09
N GLN A 95 -2.76 -14.47 -7.55
CA GLN A 95 -2.16 -14.75 -6.24
C GLN A 95 -3.18 -14.67 -5.10
N ALA A 96 -4.09 -13.69 -5.12
CA ALA A 96 -5.14 -13.55 -4.10
C ALA A 96 -6.12 -14.73 -4.12
N ILE A 97 -6.55 -15.17 -5.30
CA ILE A 97 -7.40 -16.35 -5.48
C ILE A 97 -6.70 -17.61 -4.97
N GLU A 98 -5.44 -17.82 -5.35
CA GLU A 98 -4.69 -19.01 -4.95
C GLU A 98 -4.43 -19.05 -3.44
N ARG A 99 -4.15 -17.91 -2.81
CA ARG A 99 -4.05 -17.81 -1.35
C ARG A 99 -5.39 -18.12 -0.68
N GLY A 100 -6.49 -17.54 -1.16
CA GLY A 100 -7.83 -17.83 -0.65
C GLY A 100 -8.18 -19.32 -0.74
N ARG A 101 -7.87 -19.97 -1.86
CA ARG A 101 -8.04 -21.42 -2.06
C ARG A 101 -7.23 -22.25 -1.07
N LYS A 102 -5.97 -21.86 -0.79
CA LYS A 102 -5.13 -22.51 0.24
C LYS A 102 -5.71 -22.35 1.64
N VAL A 103 -6.21 -21.16 1.99
CA VAL A 103 -6.89 -20.90 3.27
C VAL A 103 -8.12 -21.80 3.40
N LEU A 104 -9.00 -21.81 2.41
CA LEU A 104 -10.19 -22.67 2.40
C LEU A 104 -9.83 -24.16 2.49
N GLY A 105 -8.80 -24.60 1.77
CA GLY A 105 -8.30 -25.97 1.85
C GLY A 105 -7.82 -26.35 3.26
N LYS A 106 -7.17 -25.43 3.97
CA LYS A 106 -6.79 -25.60 5.37
C LYS A 106 -8.02 -25.66 6.28
N LEU A 107 -8.96 -24.72 6.12
CA LEU A 107 -10.17 -24.64 6.93
C LEU A 107 -11.03 -25.91 6.81
N VAL A 108 -11.25 -26.41 5.59
CA VAL A 108 -11.99 -27.66 5.36
C VAL A 108 -11.31 -28.86 6.05
N ARG A 109 -9.98 -28.92 6.03
CA ARG A 109 -9.23 -30.00 6.71
C ARG A 109 -9.35 -29.88 8.23
N GLN A 110 -9.21 -28.67 8.77
CA GLN A 110 -9.30 -28.42 10.20
C GLN A 110 -10.72 -28.70 10.74
N SER A 111 -11.75 -28.29 10.01
CA SER A 111 -13.14 -28.50 10.41
C SER A 111 -13.52 -29.98 10.44
N LYS A 112 -13.12 -30.75 9.42
CA LYS A 112 -13.36 -32.21 9.35
C LYS A 112 -12.65 -32.98 10.45
N ASN A 113 -11.49 -32.52 10.89
CA ASN A 113 -10.69 -33.18 11.93
C ASN A 113 -11.03 -32.67 13.35
N GLY A 114 -12.03 -31.80 13.51
CA GLY A 114 -12.38 -31.20 14.81
C GLY A 114 -11.30 -30.29 15.39
N ALA A 115 -10.35 -29.83 14.57
CA ALA A 115 -9.18 -29.07 14.99
C ALA A 115 -9.39 -27.54 15.01
N CYS A 116 -10.61 -27.06 14.72
CA CYS A 116 -10.99 -25.66 14.83
C CYS A 116 -12.42 -25.54 15.34
N THR A 117 -12.70 -24.48 16.10
CA THR A 117 -14.05 -24.17 16.55
C THR A 117 -14.85 -23.47 15.44
N ARG A 118 -16.18 -23.39 15.62
CA ARG A 118 -17.06 -22.60 14.76
C ARG A 118 -16.61 -21.12 14.70
N GLN A 119 -16.19 -20.58 15.84
CA GLN A 119 -15.75 -19.19 15.94
C GLN A 119 -14.43 -18.95 15.19
N ASP A 120 -13.48 -19.89 15.26
CA ASP A 120 -12.24 -19.82 14.49
C ASP A 120 -12.51 -19.84 12.99
N LEU A 121 -13.39 -20.76 12.55
CA LEU A 121 -13.78 -20.89 11.15
C LEU A 121 -14.46 -19.60 10.65
N LEU A 122 -15.35 -19.01 11.46
CA LEU A 122 -16.03 -17.76 11.13
C LEU A 122 -15.04 -16.60 11.05
N ALA A 123 -14.12 -16.48 12.01
CA ALA A 123 -13.10 -15.44 12.04
C ALA A 123 -12.17 -15.51 10.82
N ASP A 124 -11.82 -16.72 10.36
CA ASP A 124 -10.98 -16.89 9.18
C ASP A 124 -11.75 -16.66 7.87
N LEU A 125 -13.02 -17.07 7.77
CA LEU A 125 -13.86 -16.77 6.59
C LEU A 125 -14.09 -15.26 6.41
N LYS A 126 -14.30 -14.53 7.51
CA LYS A 126 -14.49 -13.07 7.49
C LYS A 126 -13.25 -12.28 7.00
N LYS A 127 -12.08 -12.92 6.88
CA LYS A 127 -10.87 -12.31 6.30
C LYS A 127 -10.81 -12.44 4.78
N LEU A 128 -11.64 -13.29 4.18
CA LEU A 128 -11.70 -13.49 2.73
C LEU A 128 -12.67 -12.48 2.09
N SER A 129 -12.54 -12.29 0.79
CA SER A 129 -13.37 -11.35 0.02
C SER A 129 -13.87 -11.99 -1.28
N PRO A 130 -15.12 -11.70 -1.72
CA PRO A 130 -15.63 -12.16 -3.01
C PRO A 130 -15.20 -11.25 -4.17
N TYR A 131 -14.32 -10.26 -3.95
CA TYR A 131 -14.00 -9.19 -4.90
C TYR A 131 -13.59 -9.68 -6.30
N PHE A 132 -12.92 -10.83 -6.41
CA PHE A 132 -12.46 -11.38 -7.68
C PHE A 132 -13.39 -12.45 -8.27
N ALA A 133 -14.60 -12.61 -7.75
CA ALA A 133 -15.59 -13.53 -8.29
C ALA A 133 -15.88 -13.23 -9.76
N ALA A 134 -16.04 -14.28 -10.57
CA ALA A 134 -16.29 -14.15 -12.00
C ALA A 134 -17.70 -13.62 -12.32
N SER A 135 -18.66 -13.83 -11.41
CA SER A 135 -20.05 -13.45 -11.58
C SER A 135 -20.65 -12.91 -10.27
N PRO A 136 -21.73 -12.12 -10.33
CA PRO A 136 -22.50 -11.73 -9.16
C PRO A 136 -23.01 -12.94 -8.36
N GLU A 137 -23.41 -14.02 -9.04
CA GLU A 137 -23.85 -15.25 -8.40
C GLU A 137 -22.73 -15.88 -7.56
N ASP A 138 -21.51 -15.96 -8.11
CA ASP A 138 -20.34 -16.50 -7.40
C ASP A 138 -19.94 -15.60 -6.22
N ALA A 139 -20.10 -14.28 -6.35
CA ALA A 139 -19.81 -13.33 -5.29
C ALA A 139 -20.71 -13.52 -4.05
N THR A 140 -21.91 -14.09 -4.22
CA THR A 140 -22.82 -14.37 -3.09
C THR A 140 -22.41 -15.57 -2.25
N LEU A 141 -21.54 -16.45 -2.74
CA LEU A 141 -21.22 -17.72 -2.09
C LEU A 141 -20.53 -17.52 -0.73
N LEU A 142 -19.62 -16.54 -0.62
CA LEU A 142 -18.90 -16.29 0.64
C LEU A 142 -19.82 -15.69 1.71
N PRO A 143 -20.61 -14.63 1.42
CA PRO A 143 -21.63 -14.14 2.34
C PRO A 143 -22.62 -15.22 2.78
N GLN A 144 -23.06 -16.09 1.87
CA GLN A 144 -23.96 -17.21 2.21
C GLN A 144 -23.31 -18.21 3.17
N ALA A 145 -22.05 -18.59 2.94
CA ALA A 145 -21.33 -19.49 3.84
C ALA A 145 -21.10 -18.87 5.21
N ILE A 146 -20.77 -17.57 5.28
CA ILE A 146 -20.65 -16.81 6.53
C ILE A 146 -21.98 -16.81 7.28
N SER A 147 -23.08 -16.45 6.60
CA SER A 147 -24.42 -16.41 7.20
C SER A 147 -24.87 -17.79 7.70
N ALA A 148 -24.63 -18.84 6.92
CA ALA A 148 -24.93 -20.22 7.34
C ALA A 148 -24.17 -20.62 8.60
N LEU A 149 -22.90 -20.20 8.73
CA LEU A 149 -22.08 -20.49 9.90
C LEU A 149 -22.47 -19.65 11.13
N GLU A 150 -22.91 -18.40 10.93
CA GLU A 150 -23.41 -17.53 12.00
C GLU A 150 -24.70 -18.07 12.60
N ASN A 151 -25.62 -18.54 11.76
CA ASN A 151 -26.93 -19.04 12.14
C ASN A 151 -26.93 -20.52 12.58
N SER A 152 -25.77 -21.19 12.57
CA SER A 152 -25.65 -22.58 13.00
C SER A 152 -25.00 -22.70 14.38
N GLU A 153 -25.49 -23.62 15.19
CA GLU A 153 -24.91 -23.95 16.51
C GLU A 153 -23.65 -24.81 16.38
N ALA A 154 -23.49 -25.54 15.27
CA ALA A 154 -22.41 -26.50 15.05
C ALA A 154 -21.90 -26.46 13.60
N ILE A 155 -20.75 -27.09 13.34
CA ILE A 155 -20.25 -27.26 11.98
C ILE A 155 -20.98 -28.46 11.34
N THR A 156 -21.90 -28.18 10.43
CA THR A 156 -22.74 -29.19 9.76
C THR A 156 -22.10 -29.69 8.45
N PRO A 157 -22.56 -30.84 7.90
CA PRO A 157 -22.17 -31.29 6.57
C PRO A 157 -22.44 -30.24 5.46
N ASP A 158 -23.51 -29.45 5.59
CA ASP A 158 -23.84 -28.38 4.64
C ASP A 158 -22.81 -27.26 4.65
N ILE A 159 -22.29 -26.90 5.83
CA ILE A 159 -21.17 -25.96 5.97
C ILE A 159 -19.92 -26.50 5.26
N HIS A 160 -19.62 -27.79 5.41
CA HIS A 160 -18.50 -28.41 4.68
C HIS A 160 -18.71 -28.37 3.15
N ALA A 161 -19.94 -28.60 2.69
CA ALA A 161 -20.28 -28.52 1.27
C ALA A 161 -20.12 -27.09 0.74
N ALA A 162 -20.55 -26.08 1.51
CA ALA A 162 -20.39 -24.67 1.17
C ALA A 162 -18.90 -24.26 1.08
N LEU A 163 -18.07 -24.68 2.03
CA LEU A 163 -16.62 -24.43 2.00
C LEU A 163 -15.94 -25.09 0.81
N GLU A 164 -16.32 -26.32 0.46
CA GLU A 164 -15.82 -27.02 -0.71
C GLU A 164 -16.26 -26.35 -2.02
N ARG A 165 -17.49 -25.84 -2.08
CA ARG A 165 -17.99 -25.04 -3.20
C ARG A 165 -17.16 -23.77 -3.36
N LEU A 166 -16.96 -23.00 -2.28
CA LEU A 166 -16.09 -21.82 -2.28
C LEU A 166 -14.68 -22.12 -2.77
N ARG A 167 -14.11 -23.27 -2.36
CA ARG A 167 -12.76 -23.66 -2.78
C ARG A 167 -12.66 -23.98 -4.27
N ARG A 168 -13.75 -24.48 -4.87
CA ARG A 168 -13.81 -24.89 -6.28
C ARG A 168 -14.18 -23.74 -7.22
N THR A 169 -14.83 -22.70 -6.72
CA THR A 169 -15.20 -21.51 -7.50
C THR A 169 -14.10 -20.44 -7.39
N PRO A 170 -13.30 -20.20 -8.45
CA PRO A 170 -12.25 -19.17 -8.42
C PRO A 170 -12.83 -17.78 -8.12
N GLY A 171 -12.12 -16.99 -7.31
CA GLY A 171 -12.53 -15.60 -7.04
C GLY A 171 -13.63 -15.42 -5.99
N ALA A 172 -14.48 -16.43 -5.76
CA ALA A 172 -15.58 -16.36 -4.79
C ALA A 172 -15.14 -16.10 -3.35
N ALA A 173 -13.88 -16.43 -3.01
CA ALA A 173 -13.27 -16.14 -1.73
C ALA A 173 -11.74 -16.01 -1.86
N ALA A 174 -11.28 -14.79 -2.12
CA ALA A 174 -9.88 -14.41 -2.28
C ALA A 174 -9.28 -13.86 -0.97
N ASP A 175 -7.98 -14.07 -0.78
CA ASP A 175 -7.19 -13.42 0.28
C ASP A 175 -6.58 -12.13 -0.25
N MET A 176 -7.19 -11.01 0.16
CA MET A 176 -6.84 -9.65 -0.23
C MET A 176 -5.61 -9.10 0.49
N SER A 177 -4.80 -9.97 1.11
CA SER A 177 -3.47 -9.58 1.60
C SER A 177 -2.62 -8.98 0.47
N PRO A 178 -1.85 -7.91 0.73
CA PRO A 178 -0.88 -7.36 -0.22
C PRO A 178 0.08 -8.41 -0.74
N ARG A 179 0.48 -8.25 -2.01
CA ARG A 179 1.56 -9.03 -2.62
C ARG A 179 2.87 -8.88 -1.85
N ASP A 180 3.20 -7.66 -1.44
CA ASP A 180 4.34 -7.37 -0.58
C ASP A 180 3.90 -6.64 0.70
N LYS A 181 3.80 -7.42 1.79
CA LYS A 181 3.46 -6.89 3.13
C LYS A 181 4.52 -5.96 3.69
N ARG A 182 5.76 -5.97 3.17
CA ARG A 182 6.82 -5.04 3.59
C ARG A 182 6.56 -3.62 3.12
N ARG A 183 5.73 -3.46 2.08
CA ARG A 183 5.30 -2.15 1.57
C ARG A 183 4.18 -1.53 2.40
N ALA A 184 3.54 -2.30 3.28
CA ALA A 184 2.53 -1.80 4.22
C ALA A 184 3.22 -1.11 5.41
N HIS A 185 3.74 0.11 5.21
CA HIS A 185 4.38 0.91 6.26
C HIS A 185 3.97 2.37 6.16
N ASP A 186 3.94 3.08 7.29
CA ASP A 186 3.60 4.50 7.34
C ASP A 186 4.51 5.33 6.40
N LYS A 187 3.89 5.90 5.36
CA LYS A 187 4.58 6.68 4.33
C LYS A 187 4.89 8.11 4.73
N ARG A 188 4.36 8.61 5.85
CA ARG A 188 4.60 9.99 6.30
C ARG A 188 6.08 10.32 6.36
N ARG A 189 6.92 9.37 6.80
CA ARG A 189 8.38 9.54 6.79
C ARG A 189 8.91 9.90 5.40
N GLN A 190 8.48 9.13 4.39
CA GLN A 190 8.92 9.32 3.01
C GLN A 190 8.44 10.68 2.51
N TYR A 191 7.16 11.02 2.70
CA TYR A 191 6.60 12.31 2.27
C TYR A 191 7.29 13.49 2.96
N ILE A 192 7.52 13.43 4.27
CA ILE A 192 8.26 14.47 5.01
C ILE A 192 9.65 14.69 4.41
N VAL A 193 10.38 13.60 4.09
CA VAL A 193 11.72 13.71 3.50
C VAL A 193 11.65 14.28 2.09
N GLU A 194 10.70 13.84 1.26
CA GLU A 194 10.48 14.34 -0.10
C GLU A 194 10.11 15.83 -0.10
N THR A 195 9.18 16.25 0.76
CA THR A 195 8.80 17.66 0.96
C THR A 195 10.00 18.51 1.37
N CYS A 196 10.84 18.01 2.29
CA CYS A 196 12.10 18.70 2.61
C CYS A 196 13.02 18.81 1.40
N CYS A 197 13.14 17.77 0.57
CA CYS A 197 13.99 17.79 -0.62
C CYS A 197 13.46 18.76 -1.69
N TYR A 198 12.15 18.85 -1.89
CA TYR A 198 11.53 19.85 -2.76
C TYR A 198 11.84 21.27 -2.28
N ALA A 199 11.60 21.59 -1.01
CA ALA A 199 11.92 22.90 -0.45
C ALA A 199 13.42 23.24 -0.58
N TRP A 200 14.29 22.25 -0.40
CA TRP A 200 15.74 22.40 -0.56
C TRP A 200 16.14 22.69 -2.02
N LYS A 201 15.58 21.94 -2.97
CA LYS A 201 15.80 22.12 -4.42
C LYS A 201 15.31 23.48 -4.87
N ASP A 202 14.12 23.90 -4.45
CA ASP A 202 13.50 25.18 -4.81
C ASP A 202 14.27 26.39 -4.24
N ALA A 203 15.00 26.21 -3.13
CA ALA A 203 15.94 27.20 -2.61
C ALA A 203 17.24 27.30 -3.43
N GLY A 204 17.38 26.50 -4.50
CA GLY A 204 18.56 26.46 -5.37
C GLY A 204 19.71 25.65 -4.79
N HIS A 205 19.46 24.83 -3.76
CA HIS A 205 20.50 24.01 -3.15
C HIS A 205 20.61 22.62 -3.81
N PRO A 206 21.84 22.07 -3.95
CA PRO A 206 22.02 20.74 -4.51
C PRO A 206 21.57 19.65 -3.53
N LEU A 207 20.99 18.58 -4.05
CA LEU A 207 20.56 17.39 -3.30
C LEU A 207 21.76 16.46 -3.01
N THR A 208 22.73 16.96 -2.24
CA THR A 208 23.96 16.23 -1.89
C THR A 208 24.06 15.93 -0.41
N TYR A 209 24.66 14.80 -0.07
CA TYR A 209 25.04 14.42 1.29
C TYR A 209 26.47 13.86 1.29
N THR A 210 27.17 13.96 2.42
CA THR A 210 28.55 13.48 2.52
C THR A 210 28.59 12.04 3.01
N THR A 211 29.48 11.24 2.42
CA THR A 211 29.72 9.84 2.79
C THR A 211 30.79 9.71 3.87
N PHE A 212 30.86 10.62 4.85
CA PHE A 212 31.70 10.38 6.02
C PHE A 212 31.11 9.22 6.84
N SER A 213 31.96 8.27 7.23
CA SER A 213 31.63 7.20 8.17
C SER A 213 32.66 7.28 9.30
N ASP A 214 32.24 7.67 10.49
CA ASP A 214 33.11 7.87 11.66
C ASP A 214 33.46 6.57 12.41
N GLY A 215 33.22 5.40 11.80
CA GLY A 215 33.65 4.09 12.30
C GLY A 215 33.00 3.63 13.62
N ARG A 216 32.14 4.45 14.23
CA ARG A 216 31.38 4.09 15.45
C ARG A 216 29.97 3.68 15.05
N ARG A 217 29.64 2.39 15.26
CA ARG A 217 28.32 1.74 15.06
C ARG A 217 27.36 2.48 14.12
N GLY A 218 27.42 2.16 12.83
CA GLY A 218 26.49 2.66 11.81
C GLY A 218 26.79 4.11 11.46
N GLY A 219 27.82 4.31 10.61
CA GLY A 219 28.37 5.63 10.29
C GLY A 219 27.28 6.69 10.10
N GLN A 220 27.33 7.72 10.95
CA GLN A 220 26.44 8.86 10.84
C GLN A 220 26.78 9.59 9.54
N ARG A 221 25.99 9.34 8.49
CA ARG A 221 26.02 10.13 7.27
C ARG A 221 25.61 11.56 7.62
N GLN A 222 26.42 12.52 7.19
CA GLN A 222 26.28 13.93 7.52
C GLN A 222 26.11 14.74 6.23
N GLY A 223 25.86 16.03 6.38
CA GLY A 223 25.62 16.94 5.27
C GLY A 223 24.48 17.88 5.59
N ILE A 224 24.56 19.08 5.04
CA ILE A 224 23.64 20.17 5.39
C ILE A 224 22.16 19.82 5.10
N LEU A 225 21.89 19.05 4.05
CA LEU A 225 20.55 18.53 3.75
C LEU A 225 20.07 17.51 4.79
N ILE A 226 20.94 16.60 5.24
CA ILE A 226 20.59 15.63 6.30
C ILE A 226 20.34 16.38 7.61
N GLU A 227 21.15 17.39 7.94
CA GLU A 227 20.94 18.23 9.12
C GLU A 227 19.66 19.05 9.04
N PHE A 228 19.32 19.57 7.86
CA PHE A 228 18.06 20.26 7.60
C PHE A 228 16.87 19.33 7.85
N ILE A 229 16.87 18.15 7.24
CA ILE A 229 15.82 17.14 7.42
C ILE A 229 15.73 16.71 8.90
N GLN A 230 16.85 16.44 9.56
CA GLN A 230 16.84 16.09 10.99
C GLN A 230 16.29 17.21 11.86
N THR A 231 16.62 18.48 11.54
CA THR A 231 16.09 19.64 12.26
C THR A 231 14.57 19.69 12.12
N VAL A 232 14.04 19.54 10.90
CA VAL A 232 12.59 19.49 10.65
C VAL A 232 11.93 18.33 11.39
N VAL A 233 12.46 17.10 11.25
CA VAL A 233 11.94 15.90 11.92
C VAL A 233 11.90 16.07 13.44
N GLY A 234 12.94 16.64 14.04
CA GLY A 234 12.99 16.89 15.48
C GLY A 234 11.87 17.81 15.98
N MET A 235 11.33 18.68 15.13
CA MET A 235 10.25 19.62 15.48
C MET A 235 8.86 19.00 15.36
N ILE A 236 8.70 17.97 14.53
CA ILE A 236 7.43 17.32 14.20
C ILE A 236 7.26 15.95 14.84
N THR A 237 8.14 15.59 15.79
CA THR A 237 8.09 14.33 16.55
C THR A 237 7.87 14.57 18.05
N VAL A 238 7.24 13.61 18.73
CA VAL A 238 6.98 13.66 20.19
C VAL A 238 7.25 12.29 20.82
N PRO A 239 8.28 12.13 21.70
CA PRO A 239 9.30 13.12 22.03
C PRO A 239 10.15 13.48 20.81
N SER A 240 10.80 14.65 20.86
CA SER A 240 11.69 15.10 19.79
C SER A 240 12.81 14.07 19.57
N HIS A 241 12.90 13.55 18.35
CA HIS A 241 13.97 12.63 17.95
C HIS A 241 14.26 12.78 16.45
N GLY A 242 15.46 12.35 16.05
CA GLY A 242 15.85 12.31 14.64
C GLY A 242 15.60 10.95 13.99
N LEU A 243 15.57 10.93 12.66
CA LEU A 243 15.69 9.70 11.88
C LEU A 243 17.17 9.30 11.76
N SER A 244 17.44 8.03 11.49
CA SER A 244 18.81 7.60 11.16
C SER A 244 19.26 8.25 9.85
N GLY A 245 20.53 8.69 9.78
CA GLY A 245 21.08 9.30 8.56
C GLY A 245 21.01 8.36 7.34
N GLU A 246 21.11 7.05 7.56
CA GLU A 246 20.95 6.04 6.50
C GLU A 246 19.50 5.93 6.00
N THR A 247 18.51 6.10 6.88
CA THR A 247 17.10 6.17 6.47
C THR A 247 16.86 7.40 5.60
N ILE A 248 17.33 8.57 6.06
CA ILE A 248 17.21 9.83 5.32
C ILE A 248 17.89 9.70 3.94
N ARG A 249 19.10 9.13 3.88
CA ARG A 249 19.82 8.86 2.63
C ARG A 249 18.98 8.04 1.64
N LYS A 250 18.44 6.91 2.10
CA LYS A 250 17.62 6.02 1.24
C LYS A 250 16.35 6.69 0.73
N ASP A 251 15.79 7.61 1.49
CA ASP A 251 14.62 8.38 1.08
C ASP A 251 15.04 9.52 0.09
N ILE A 252 16.19 10.18 0.30
CA ILE A 252 16.78 11.15 -0.66
C ILE A 252 17.12 10.47 -1.99
N ASP A 253 17.76 9.29 -1.98
CA ASP A 253 18.11 8.60 -3.22
C ASP A 253 16.86 8.19 -4.00
N ARG A 254 15.83 7.68 -3.30
CA ARG A 254 14.53 7.40 -3.92
C ARG A 254 13.89 8.64 -4.54
N PHE A 255 14.00 9.79 -3.88
CA PHE A 255 13.53 11.05 -4.41
C PHE A 255 14.30 11.47 -5.68
N ARG A 256 15.63 11.33 -5.69
CA ARG A 256 16.45 11.61 -6.87
C ARG A 256 16.11 10.70 -8.04
N ASP A 257 15.90 9.42 -7.78
CA ASP A 257 15.50 8.44 -8.80
C ASP A 257 14.08 8.71 -9.33
N ALA A 258 13.19 9.27 -8.50
CA ALA A 258 11.86 9.69 -8.94
C ALA A 258 11.94 10.94 -9.82
N LEU A 259 12.71 11.97 -9.42
CA LEU A 259 12.92 13.16 -10.23
C LEU A 259 13.54 12.86 -11.59
N ALA A 260 14.53 11.96 -11.65
CA ALA A 260 15.14 11.57 -12.91
C ALA A 260 14.12 10.89 -13.85
N ARG A 261 13.24 10.04 -13.30
CA ARG A 261 12.16 9.40 -14.06
C ARG A 261 11.08 10.37 -14.48
N GLU A 262 10.68 11.32 -13.64
CA GLU A 262 9.73 12.36 -14.01
C GLU A 262 10.28 13.23 -15.15
N GLU A 263 11.56 13.57 -15.12
CA GLU A 263 12.21 14.28 -16.22
C GLU A 263 12.18 13.42 -17.50
N GLU A 264 12.52 12.13 -17.42
CA GLU A 264 12.44 11.20 -18.57
C GLU A 264 11.01 11.02 -19.12
N GLU A 265 10.01 10.85 -18.25
CA GLU A 265 8.59 10.68 -18.61
C GLU A 265 7.96 11.97 -19.14
N PHE A 266 8.33 13.14 -18.60
CA PHE A 266 7.88 14.43 -19.11
C PHE A 266 8.37 14.69 -20.54
N TRP A 267 9.56 14.18 -20.87
CA TRP A 267 10.11 14.22 -22.24
C TRP A 267 9.69 13.03 -23.10
N ALA A 268 9.02 12.03 -22.54
CA ALA A 268 8.49 10.91 -23.31
C ALA A 268 7.29 11.38 -24.16
N PRO A 269 7.19 10.96 -25.43
CA PRO A 269 5.99 11.21 -26.21
C PRO A 269 4.79 10.58 -25.50
N PRO A 270 3.62 11.24 -25.43
CA PRO A 270 2.44 10.65 -24.82
C PRO A 270 2.09 9.35 -25.55
N GLU A 271 1.98 8.25 -24.80
CA GLU A 271 1.43 7.01 -25.30
C GLU A 271 -0.08 7.21 -25.50
N PHE A 272 -0.46 7.64 -26.70
CA PHE A 272 -1.84 7.52 -27.14
C PHE A 272 -2.14 6.04 -27.27
N GLY A 273 -3.05 5.52 -26.43
CA GLY A 273 -3.49 4.14 -26.51
C GLY A 273 -3.89 3.82 -27.95
N ASN A 274 -3.28 2.77 -28.51
CA ASN A 274 -3.63 2.24 -29.83
C ASN A 274 -5.10 1.81 -29.83
N GLN A 275 -5.99 2.76 -30.13
CA GLN A 275 -7.29 2.43 -30.64
C GLN A 275 -7.07 1.99 -32.09
N TYR A 276 -7.43 0.74 -32.37
CA TYR A 276 -7.39 0.08 -33.68
C TYR A 276 -6.02 -0.50 -34.11
N THR A 277 -5.83 -1.79 -33.83
CA THR A 277 -5.52 -2.81 -34.85
C THR A 277 -6.03 -4.17 -34.37
#